data_AF-X1A1U5-F1
#
_entry.id   AF-X1A1U5-F1
#
_cell.length_a   1.000
_cell.length_b   1.000
_cell.length_c   1.000
_cell.angle_alpha   90.00
_cell.angle_beta   90.00
_cell.angle_gamma   90.00
#
_symmetry.space_group_name_H-M   'P 1'
#
loop_
_entity.id
_entity.type
_entity.pdbx_description
1 polymer ?
#
loop_
_entity_poly.entity_id
_entity_poly.type
_entity_poly.pdbx_seq_one_letter_code
_entity_poly.pdbx_strand_id
1 'polypeptide(L)'
;MIKYLTNLIEDMQQAAQNLPAKPYLELSEDDECLRGVIEYKSIEPKPMQEWFGIDKANFPHAEKLSNDELGFMVKEIIKLWHAYNFDPVLPKNLPARITYQTLVNYFDKPVNWVSEGVIGIEFCEYDPKNCPFPSEYCMCKDFENDLNSDAENFEPDLCADNSHEIAILDQELREFAENQLPGAPIVNKLEKYVTQLIEDLNFAVEKKITQPNIPDNIEIRSANSLIDLIKNPFKTLEDLTGISHETFPEHIDMDGIQIREVLKTMLKLLDAYKLKLYYPKDLPFEWKYQTL
;
A
#
# COMPACT_ATOMS: atom_id res chain seq x y z
N MET A 1 19.95 3.51 -40.61
CA MET A 1 19.48 3.66 -39.21
C MET A 1 18.47 2.57 -38.85
N ILE A 2 17.36 2.43 -39.59
CA ILE A 2 16.34 1.38 -39.37
C ILE A 2 16.95 -0.01 -39.12
N LYS A 3 17.79 -0.52 -40.04
CA LYS A 3 18.44 -1.84 -39.88
C LYS A 3 19.25 -1.97 -38.58
N TYR A 4 19.90 -0.90 -38.14
CA TYR A 4 20.69 -0.93 -36.90
C TYR A 4 19.78 -1.01 -35.67
N LEU A 5 18.69 -0.22 -35.65
CA LEU A 5 17.69 -0.29 -34.59
C LEU A 5 17.02 -1.67 -34.54
N THR A 6 16.71 -2.26 -35.69
CA THR A 6 16.18 -3.62 -35.77
C THR A 6 17.12 -4.62 -35.09
N ASN A 7 18.41 -4.61 -35.43
CA ASN A 7 19.39 -5.50 -34.80
C ASN A 7 19.50 -5.26 -33.28
N LEU A 8 19.56 -3.99 -32.84
CA LEU A 8 19.64 -3.68 -31.41
C LEU A 8 18.40 -4.18 -30.64
N ILE A 9 17.24 -4.15 -31.27
CA ILE A 9 16.00 -4.66 -30.68
C ILE A 9 16.01 -6.19 -30.63
N GLU A 10 16.49 -6.85 -31.67
CA GLU A 10 16.71 -8.30 -31.67
C GLU A 10 17.66 -8.69 -30.54
N ASP A 11 18.76 -7.94 -30.34
CA ASP A 11 19.71 -8.15 -29.25
C ASP A 11 19.03 -8.00 -27.87
N MET A 12 18.22 -6.93 -27.67
CA MET A 12 17.45 -6.73 -26.42
C MET A 12 16.45 -7.85 -26.17
N GLN A 13 15.75 -8.33 -27.21
CA GLN A 13 14.79 -9.41 -27.10
C GLN A 13 15.48 -10.74 -26.78
N GLN A 14 16.64 -10.99 -27.39
CA GLN A 14 17.47 -12.15 -27.07
C GLN A 14 17.99 -12.08 -25.62
N ALA A 15 18.44 -10.92 -25.16
CA ALA A 15 18.87 -10.72 -23.77
C ALA A 15 17.73 -10.97 -22.77
N ALA A 16 16.50 -10.52 -23.09
CA ALA A 16 15.31 -10.74 -22.27
C ALA A 16 14.90 -12.22 -22.18
N GLN A 17 15.29 -13.05 -23.15
CA GLN A 17 15.05 -14.50 -23.13
C GLN A 17 16.16 -15.30 -22.43
N ASN A 18 17.34 -14.70 -22.26
CA ASN A 18 18.53 -15.35 -21.70
C ASN A 18 18.86 -14.79 -20.31
N LEU A 19 17.89 -14.86 -19.39
CA LEU A 19 18.06 -14.38 -18.02
C LEU A 19 19.16 -15.15 -17.28
N PRO A 20 19.85 -14.52 -16.30
CA PRO A 20 20.78 -15.22 -15.44
C PRO A 20 20.09 -16.38 -14.70
N ALA A 21 20.84 -17.45 -14.45
CA ALA A 21 20.32 -18.54 -13.63
C ALA A 21 20.02 -18.06 -12.21
N LYS A 22 18.89 -18.49 -11.66
CA LYS A 22 18.51 -18.24 -10.27
C LYS A 22 19.66 -18.64 -9.33
N PRO A 23 20.18 -17.73 -8.48
CA PRO A 23 21.26 -18.05 -7.57
C PRO A 23 20.84 -19.17 -6.61
N TYR A 24 21.76 -20.09 -6.34
CA TYR A 24 21.53 -21.08 -5.29
C TYR A 24 21.63 -20.39 -3.93
N LEU A 25 20.55 -20.47 -3.16
CA LEU A 25 20.49 -20.04 -1.76
C LEU A 25 19.94 -21.21 -0.95
N GLU A 26 20.62 -21.55 0.14
CA GLU A 26 20.14 -22.50 1.13
C GLU A 26 19.10 -21.79 2.02
N LEU A 27 17.83 -21.86 1.62
CA LEU A 27 16.70 -21.25 2.33
C LEU A 27 15.86 -22.33 3.00
N SER A 28 15.32 -22.06 4.18
CA SER A 28 14.25 -22.86 4.77
C SER A 28 12.92 -22.63 4.04
N GLU A 29 11.94 -23.52 4.24
CA GLU A 29 10.60 -23.34 3.65
C GLU A 29 9.98 -21.98 4.00
N ASP A 30 10.15 -21.53 5.26
CA ASP A 30 9.65 -20.23 5.72
C ASP A 30 10.33 -19.02 5.04
N ASP A 31 11.60 -19.18 4.64
CA ASP A 31 12.42 -18.10 4.05
C ASP A 31 12.26 -17.99 2.53
N GLU A 32 11.65 -18.99 1.88
CA GLU A 32 11.49 -19.00 0.42
C GLU A 32 10.65 -17.80 -0.05
N CYS A 33 9.67 -17.35 0.75
CA CYS A 33 8.87 -16.16 0.44
C CYS A 33 9.68 -14.84 0.48
N LEU A 34 10.85 -14.84 1.11
CA LEU A 34 11.75 -13.69 1.24
C LEU A 34 12.94 -13.76 0.29
N ARG A 35 12.97 -14.75 -0.61
CA ARG A 35 14.12 -15.00 -1.49
C ARG A 35 14.64 -13.76 -2.20
N GLY A 36 13.77 -12.98 -2.85
CA GLY A 36 14.18 -11.76 -3.57
C GLY A 36 14.91 -10.76 -2.67
N VAL A 37 14.50 -10.62 -1.41
CA VAL A 37 15.15 -9.75 -0.42
C VAL A 37 16.53 -10.30 -0.03
N ILE A 38 16.65 -11.61 0.12
CA ILE A 38 17.91 -12.28 0.47
C ILE A 38 18.90 -12.18 -0.70
N GLU A 39 18.43 -12.41 -1.93
CA GLU A 39 19.22 -12.25 -3.16
C GLU A 39 19.74 -10.81 -3.29
N TYR A 40 18.87 -9.82 -3.12
CA TYR A 40 19.22 -8.41 -3.20
C TYR A 40 20.38 -8.05 -2.25
N LYS A 41 20.34 -8.56 -1.02
CA LYS A 41 21.39 -8.31 -0.01
C LYS A 41 22.70 -9.07 -0.26
N SER A 42 22.64 -10.18 -1.00
CA SER A 42 23.76 -11.11 -1.15
C SER A 42 24.50 -10.94 -2.47
N ILE A 43 23.82 -10.43 -3.51
CA ILE A 43 24.40 -10.28 -4.83
C ILE A 43 25.29 -9.02 -4.89
N GLU A 44 26.44 -9.12 -5.53
CA GLU A 44 27.24 -7.93 -5.82
C GLU A 44 26.57 -7.09 -6.91
N PRO A 45 26.47 -5.76 -6.74
CA PRO A 45 25.86 -4.92 -7.75
C PRO A 45 26.75 -4.82 -8.98
N LYS A 46 26.14 -4.89 -10.17
CA LYS A 46 26.84 -4.78 -11.46
C LYS A 46 26.18 -3.77 -12.37
N PRO A 47 26.92 -3.14 -13.30
CA PRO A 47 26.34 -2.34 -14.36
C PRO A 47 25.24 -3.10 -15.12
N MET A 48 24.12 -2.45 -15.41
CA MET A 48 23.03 -3.03 -16.20
C MET A 48 23.48 -3.60 -17.54
N GLN A 49 24.42 -2.94 -18.23
CA GLN A 49 25.00 -3.42 -19.49
C GLN A 49 25.68 -4.78 -19.36
N GLU A 50 26.23 -5.11 -18.18
CA GLU A 50 26.81 -6.44 -17.92
C GLU A 50 25.72 -7.50 -17.70
N TRP A 51 24.62 -7.14 -17.02
CA TRP A 51 23.47 -8.03 -16.86
C TRP A 51 22.84 -8.38 -18.20
N PHE A 52 22.66 -7.37 -19.07
CA PHE A 52 22.01 -7.56 -20.36
C PHE A 52 22.94 -8.11 -21.44
N GLY A 53 24.25 -7.98 -21.27
CA GLY A 53 25.23 -8.26 -22.33
C GLY A 53 25.16 -7.26 -23.49
N ILE A 54 24.65 -6.06 -23.26
CA ILE A 54 24.48 -4.99 -24.28
C ILE A 54 25.16 -3.73 -23.77
N ASP A 55 26.25 -3.33 -24.43
CA ASP A 55 27.00 -2.12 -24.10
C ASP A 55 26.15 -0.85 -24.31
N LYS A 56 26.21 0.11 -23.38
CA LYS A 56 25.59 1.43 -23.52
C LYS A 56 25.97 2.12 -24.83
N ALA A 57 27.19 1.92 -25.32
CA ALA A 57 27.68 2.48 -26.58
C ALA A 57 26.93 1.95 -27.82
N ASN A 58 26.20 0.84 -27.71
CA ASN A 58 25.33 0.33 -28.77
C ASN A 58 24.02 1.12 -28.89
N PHE A 59 23.71 2.02 -27.97
CA PHE A 59 22.54 2.87 -28.06
C PHE A 59 22.89 4.16 -28.82
N PRO A 60 22.16 4.49 -29.90
CA PRO A 60 22.41 5.73 -30.64
C PRO A 60 22.05 6.95 -29.79
N HIS A 61 22.82 8.03 -29.91
CA HIS A 61 22.45 9.31 -29.31
C HIS A 61 21.03 9.73 -29.74
N ALA A 62 20.26 10.26 -28.79
CA ALA A 62 18.84 10.59 -28.99
C ALA A 62 18.63 11.58 -30.15
N GLU A 63 19.58 12.48 -30.41
CA GLU A 63 19.55 13.47 -31.50
C GLU A 63 19.53 12.82 -32.89
N LYS A 64 19.96 11.55 -32.99
CA LYS A 64 19.94 10.78 -34.24
C LYS A 64 18.59 10.12 -34.50
N LEU A 65 17.71 10.05 -33.50
CA LEU A 65 16.43 9.34 -33.58
C LEU A 65 15.26 10.32 -33.77
N SER A 66 14.32 9.91 -34.62
CA SER A 66 13.00 10.53 -34.70
C SER A 66 12.19 10.27 -33.42
N ASN A 67 11.10 11.02 -33.22
CA ASN A 67 10.24 10.83 -32.05
C ASN A 67 9.57 9.44 -32.03
N ASP A 68 9.19 8.92 -33.19
CA ASP A 68 8.61 7.58 -33.32
C ASP A 68 9.63 6.49 -32.98
N GLU A 69 10.86 6.62 -33.48
CA GLU A 69 11.96 5.72 -33.13
C GLU A 69 12.29 5.79 -31.64
N LEU A 70 12.30 6.98 -31.03
CA LEU A 70 12.49 7.14 -29.59
C LEU A 70 11.40 6.44 -28.78
N GLY A 71 10.13 6.65 -29.13
CA GLY A 71 9.01 6.00 -28.47
C GLY A 71 9.09 4.48 -28.57
N PHE A 72 9.48 3.96 -29.74
CA PHE A 72 9.68 2.53 -29.95
C PHE A 72 10.86 1.98 -29.13
N MET A 73 12.00 2.67 -29.13
CA MET A 73 13.18 2.28 -28.34
C MET A 73 12.90 2.28 -26.84
N VAL A 74 12.20 3.30 -26.32
CA VAL A 74 11.79 3.35 -24.90
C VAL A 74 10.98 2.11 -24.54
N LYS A 75 10.01 1.74 -25.39
CA LYS A 75 9.18 0.56 -25.15
C LYS A 75 10.00 -0.73 -25.09
N GLU A 76 10.95 -0.92 -26.00
CA GLU A 76 11.78 -2.12 -26.02
C GLU A 76 12.79 -2.16 -24.85
N ILE A 77 13.35 -1.01 -24.44
CA ILE A 77 14.23 -0.94 -23.26
C ILE A 77 13.45 -1.28 -21.98
N ILE A 78 12.24 -0.75 -21.80
CA ILE A 78 11.41 -1.05 -20.63
C ILE A 78 11.06 -2.55 -20.57
N LYS A 79 10.72 -3.17 -21.71
CA LYS A 79 10.49 -4.62 -21.76
C LYS A 79 11.72 -5.42 -21.34
N LEU A 80 12.92 -5.03 -21.79
CA LEU A 80 14.17 -5.65 -21.35
C LEU A 80 14.34 -5.50 -19.84
N TRP A 81 14.15 -4.31 -19.29
CA TRP A 81 14.28 -4.06 -17.85
C TRP A 81 13.30 -4.90 -17.05
N HIS A 82 12.02 -4.95 -17.46
CA HIS A 82 11.00 -5.78 -16.82
C HIS A 82 11.32 -7.27 -16.86
N ALA A 83 11.92 -7.77 -17.95
CA ALA A 83 12.36 -9.17 -18.02
C ALA A 83 13.43 -9.50 -16.97
N TYR A 84 14.21 -8.50 -16.53
CA TYR A 84 15.21 -8.61 -15.47
C TYR A 84 14.67 -8.13 -14.11
N ASN A 85 13.35 -8.05 -13.92
CA ASN A 85 12.70 -7.60 -12.70
C ASN A 85 13.05 -6.15 -12.28
N PHE A 86 13.49 -5.31 -13.22
CA PHE A 86 13.72 -3.87 -12.98
C PHE A 86 12.51 -3.06 -13.46
N ASP A 87 11.92 -2.26 -12.58
CA ASP A 87 10.83 -1.35 -12.93
C ASP A 87 11.29 0.11 -12.85
N PRO A 88 11.44 0.82 -13.98
CA PRO A 88 11.87 2.21 -13.96
C PRO A 88 10.78 3.14 -13.41
N VAL A 89 11.06 3.81 -12.29
CA VAL A 89 10.13 4.76 -11.67
C VAL A 89 10.23 6.11 -12.38
N LEU A 90 9.43 6.27 -13.43
CA LEU A 90 9.42 7.45 -14.31
C LEU A 90 8.20 8.35 -14.06
N PRO A 91 8.34 9.68 -14.16
CA PRO A 91 7.20 10.57 -14.17
C PRO A 91 6.20 10.28 -15.29
N LYS A 92 4.92 10.50 -15.00
CA LYS A 92 3.85 10.39 -16.01
C LYS A 92 4.09 11.39 -17.14
N ASN A 93 3.82 10.96 -18.37
CA ASN A 93 3.91 11.78 -19.59
C ASN A 93 5.29 12.39 -19.88
N LEU A 94 6.38 11.82 -19.34
CA LEU A 94 7.73 12.26 -19.66
C LEU A 94 7.99 12.10 -21.18
N PRO A 95 8.53 13.13 -21.87
CA PRO A 95 8.78 13.05 -23.31
C PRO A 95 9.72 11.90 -23.65
N ALA A 96 9.41 11.15 -24.72
CA ALA A 96 10.15 9.94 -25.11
C ALA A 96 11.67 10.18 -25.24
N ARG A 97 12.09 11.38 -25.69
CA ARG A 97 13.50 11.77 -25.75
C ARG A 97 14.18 11.75 -24.38
N ILE A 98 13.54 12.32 -23.37
CA ILE A 98 14.07 12.39 -21.99
C ILE A 98 14.03 11.01 -21.36
N THR A 99 12.93 10.27 -21.55
CA THR A 99 12.80 8.89 -21.07
C THR A 99 13.91 8.01 -21.65
N TYR A 100 14.13 8.07 -22.97
CA TYR A 100 15.18 7.31 -23.65
C TYR A 100 16.57 7.63 -23.09
N GLN A 101 16.90 8.92 -22.99
CA GLN A 101 18.20 9.34 -22.43
C GLN A 101 18.36 8.87 -20.98
N THR A 102 17.32 8.98 -20.16
CA THR A 102 17.35 8.54 -18.76
C THR A 102 17.63 7.05 -18.65
N LEU A 103 16.89 6.23 -19.39
CA LEU A 103 17.06 4.77 -19.39
C LEU A 103 18.44 4.36 -19.90
N VAL A 104 18.87 4.87 -21.06
CA VAL A 104 20.19 4.55 -21.64
C VAL A 104 21.33 5.04 -20.74
N ASN A 105 21.17 6.19 -20.08
CA ASN A 105 22.18 6.70 -19.17
C ASN A 105 22.39 5.79 -17.95
N TYR A 106 21.39 5.00 -17.58
CA TYR A 106 21.46 4.10 -16.44
C TYR A 106 22.16 2.75 -16.75
N PHE A 107 22.44 2.44 -18.02
CA PHE A 107 23.07 1.17 -18.40
C PHE A 107 24.44 0.93 -17.76
N ASP A 108 25.17 1.99 -17.40
CA ASP A 108 26.46 1.91 -16.74
C ASP A 108 26.37 1.97 -15.20
N LYS A 109 25.16 2.03 -14.63
CA LYS A 109 24.94 2.16 -13.20
C LYS A 109 24.87 0.79 -12.52
N PRO A 110 25.52 0.66 -11.34
CA PRO A 110 25.49 -0.59 -10.60
C PRO A 110 24.09 -0.86 -10.04
N VAL A 111 23.56 -2.06 -10.31
CA VAL A 111 22.29 -2.56 -9.79
C VAL A 111 22.41 -4.00 -9.32
N ASN A 112 21.66 -4.34 -8.28
CA ASN A 112 21.48 -5.70 -7.80
C ASN A 112 20.35 -6.35 -8.60
N TRP A 113 20.59 -7.49 -9.24
CA TRP A 113 19.53 -8.26 -9.90
C TRP A 113 18.95 -9.29 -8.92
N VAL A 114 17.64 -9.52 -9.00
CA VAL A 114 16.94 -10.57 -8.24
C VAL A 114 16.14 -11.46 -9.19
N SER A 115 16.08 -12.74 -8.89
CA SER A 115 15.31 -13.71 -9.66
C SER A 115 13.81 -13.64 -9.40
N GLU A 116 13.42 -13.10 -8.25
CA GLU A 116 12.02 -12.98 -7.81
C GLU A 116 11.73 -11.60 -7.21
N GLY A 117 10.49 -11.14 -7.40
CA GLY A 117 10.07 -9.78 -7.02
C GLY A 117 10.36 -8.76 -8.12
N VAL A 118 10.27 -7.47 -7.75
CA VAL A 118 10.53 -6.34 -8.65
C VAL A 118 11.35 -5.31 -7.90
N ILE A 119 12.37 -4.77 -8.56
CA ILE A 119 13.22 -3.69 -8.04
C ILE A 119 12.83 -2.41 -8.75
N GLY A 120 12.33 -1.44 -7.97
CA GLY A 120 12.13 -0.08 -8.45
C GLY A 120 13.47 0.59 -8.72
N ILE A 121 13.68 1.07 -9.94
CA ILE A 121 14.83 1.90 -10.30
C ILE A 121 14.41 3.36 -10.21
N GLU A 122 14.79 3.98 -9.10
CA GLU A 122 14.53 5.39 -8.82
C GLU A 122 15.63 6.26 -9.45
N PHE A 123 15.20 7.35 -10.09
CA PHE A 123 16.12 8.29 -10.74
C PHE A 123 16.32 9.57 -9.93
N CYS A 124 15.46 9.85 -8.96
CA CYS A 124 15.50 11.06 -8.13
C CYS A 124 15.52 10.72 -6.64
N GLU A 125 16.11 11.60 -5.83
CA GLU A 125 16.16 11.48 -4.37
C GLU A 125 14.95 12.12 -3.67
N TYR A 126 13.82 12.26 -4.38
CA TYR A 126 12.61 12.92 -3.90
C TYR A 126 12.77 14.39 -3.47
N ASP A 127 13.87 15.05 -3.87
CA ASP A 127 14.09 16.47 -3.68
C ASP A 127 13.65 17.28 -4.92
N PRO A 128 12.58 18.09 -4.83
CA PRO A 128 12.11 18.91 -5.95
C PRO A 128 13.17 19.87 -6.51
N LYS A 129 14.12 20.31 -5.66
CA LYS A 129 15.17 21.27 -6.06
C LYS A 129 16.27 20.61 -6.88
N ASN A 130 16.53 19.33 -6.62
CA ASN A 130 17.58 18.53 -7.26
C ASN A 130 17.00 17.44 -8.17
N CYS A 131 15.75 17.59 -8.61
CA CYS A 131 15.11 16.62 -9.50
C CYS A 131 15.85 16.56 -10.85
N PRO A 132 16.23 15.36 -11.35
CA PRO A 132 16.92 15.21 -12.64
C PRO A 132 15.99 15.45 -13.84
N PHE A 133 14.67 15.44 -13.62
CA PHE A 133 13.68 15.68 -14.66
C PHE A 133 13.37 17.17 -14.79
N PRO A 134 12.96 17.65 -15.97
CA PRO A 134 12.49 19.02 -16.10
C PRO A 134 11.37 19.30 -15.11
N SER A 135 11.34 20.54 -14.64
CA SER A 135 10.58 20.92 -13.45
C SER A 135 9.06 20.70 -13.61
N GLU A 136 8.55 20.74 -14.83
CA GLU A 136 7.15 20.47 -15.20
C GLU A 136 6.76 18.98 -15.13
N TYR A 137 7.75 18.08 -15.04
CA TYR A 137 7.55 16.63 -14.86
C TYR A 137 7.98 16.15 -13.47
N CYS A 138 8.39 17.05 -12.58
CA CYS A 138 8.79 16.70 -11.23
C CYS A 138 7.55 16.38 -10.37
N MET A 139 7.31 15.09 -10.11
CA MET A 139 6.18 14.66 -9.26
C MET A 139 6.34 15.09 -7.81
N CYS A 140 7.56 15.37 -7.34
CA CYS A 140 7.85 15.79 -5.96
C CYS A 140 7.27 17.17 -5.62
N LYS A 141 6.98 18.02 -6.63
CA LYS A 141 6.37 19.34 -6.41
C LYS A 141 4.93 19.26 -5.95
N ASP A 142 4.22 18.22 -6.37
CA ASP A 142 2.83 18.03 -5.97
C ASP A 142 2.77 17.65 -4.48
N PHE A 143 3.77 16.93 -3.97
CA PHE A 143 3.89 16.65 -2.53
C PHE A 143 4.17 17.91 -1.69
N GLU A 144 4.92 18.91 -2.18
CA GLU A 144 5.07 20.17 -1.43
C GLU A 144 3.77 20.98 -1.39
N ASN A 145 2.92 20.87 -2.42
CA ASN A 145 1.62 21.52 -2.44
C ASN A 145 0.59 20.76 -1.60
N ASP A 146 0.58 19.42 -1.66
CA ASP A 146 -0.29 18.56 -0.85
C ASP A 146 0.11 18.63 0.64
N LEU A 147 1.40 18.73 0.97
CA LEU A 147 1.83 18.99 2.35
C LEU A 147 1.47 20.41 2.83
N ASN A 148 1.17 21.36 1.94
CA ASN A 148 0.68 22.69 2.34
C ASN A 148 -0.85 22.80 2.30
N SER A 149 -1.56 21.99 1.50
CA SER A 149 -3.04 21.97 1.47
C SER A 149 -3.65 20.96 2.44
N ASP A 150 -2.94 19.86 2.73
CA ASP A 150 -3.42 18.80 3.60
C ASP A 150 -2.80 18.87 5.01
N ALA A 151 -1.68 19.57 5.23
CA ALA A 151 -1.20 19.79 6.61
C ALA A 151 -2.01 20.84 7.37
N GLU A 152 -2.80 21.68 6.70
CA GLU A 152 -3.77 22.54 7.40
C GLU A 152 -5.04 21.79 7.80
N ASN A 153 -5.30 20.59 7.26
CA ASN A 153 -6.51 19.83 7.56
C ASN A 153 -6.27 18.41 8.12
N PHE A 154 -5.09 17.82 8.00
CA PHE A 154 -4.72 16.61 8.72
C PHE A 154 -4.09 17.02 10.05
N GLU A 155 -4.91 17.44 11.01
CA GLU A 155 -4.53 17.24 12.41
C GLU A 155 -4.41 15.72 12.59
N PRO A 156 -3.20 15.15 12.74
CA PRO A 156 -3.10 13.76 13.15
C PRO A 156 -3.87 13.67 14.45
N ASP A 157 -4.88 12.81 14.48
CA ASP A 157 -5.58 12.51 15.71
C ASP A 157 -4.57 11.89 16.68
N LEU A 158 -4.01 12.76 17.55
CA LEU A 158 -3.00 12.41 18.54
C LEU A 158 -3.60 11.57 19.68
N CYS A 159 -4.92 11.35 19.68
CA CYS A 159 -5.56 10.46 20.65
C CYS A 159 -5.03 9.03 20.46
N ALA A 160 -4.73 8.36 21.57
CA ALA A 160 -4.27 6.97 21.54
C ALA A 160 -5.41 5.95 21.32
N ASP A 161 -6.64 6.45 21.18
CA ASP A 161 -7.89 5.70 21.10
C ASP A 161 -8.74 6.15 19.89
N ASN A 162 -9.93 5.57 19.75
CA ASN A 162 -10.88 5.87 18.68
C ASN A 162 -11.88 6.99 19.08
N SER A 163 -11.58 7.78 20.11
CA SER A 163 -12.52 8.77 20.69
C SER A 163 -12.99 9.84 19.70
N HIS A 164 -12.13 10.26 18.77
CA HIS A 164 -12.47 11.23 17.73
C HIS A 164 -13.56 10.69 16.79
N GLU A 165 -13.38 9.47 16.28
CA GLU A 165 -14.35 8.82 15.40
C GLU A 165 -15.67 8.53 16.13
N ILE A 166 -15.58 8.10 17.40
CA ILE A 166 -16.77 7.91 18.26
C ILE A 166 -17.55 9.24 18.41
N ALA A 167 -16.84 10.36 18.61
CA ALA A 167 -17.47 11.67 18.75
C ALA A 167 -18.18 12.14 17.48
N ILE A 168 -17.60 11.85 16.30
CA ILE A 168 -18.22 12.11 15.00
C ILE A 168 -19.52 11.30 14.88
N LEU A 169 -19.48 10.00 15.13
CA LEU A 169 -20.65 9.13 15.06
C LEU A 169 -21.75 9.57 16.03
N ASP A 170 -21.39 9.94 17.26
CA ASP A 170 -22.33 10.47 18.25
C ASP A 170 -22.97 11.80 17.79
N GLN A 171 -22.23 12.67 17.09
CA GLN A 171 -22.79 13.88 16.52
C GLN A 171 -23.79 13.56 15.41
N GLU A 172 -23.42 12.72 14.45
CA GLU A 172 -24.30 12.34 13.34
C GLU A 172 -25.60 11.69 13.85
N LEU A 173 -25.49 10.79 14.83
CA LEU A 173 -26.64 10.12 15.43
C LEU A 173 -27.58 11.12 16.14
N ARG A 174 -27.04 12.15 16.81
CA ARG A 174 -27.85 13.24 17.38
C ARG A 174 -28.56 14.04 16.29
N GLU A 175 -27.86 14.39 15.22
CA GLU A 175 -28.44 15.13 14.08
C GLU A 175 -29.58 14.33 13.42
N PHE A 176 -29.45 13.00 13.29
CA PHE A 176 -30.54 12.16 12.81
C PHE A 176 -31.75 12.17 13.76
N ALA A 177 -31.52 12.09 15.07
CA ALA A 177 -32.61 12.12 16.06
C ALA A 177 -33.37 13.46 16.05
N GLU A 178 -32.67 14.58 15.86
CA GLU A 178 -33.27 15.92 15.79
C GLU A 178 -34.05 16.17 14.49
N ASN A 179 -33.58 15.59 13.38
CA ASN A 179 -34.18 15.78 12.05
C ASN A 179 -35.30 14.79 11.71
N GLN A 180 -35.56 13.79 12.56
CA GLN A 180 -36.67 12.86 12.34
C GLN A 180 -38.02 13.56 12.50
N LEU A 181 -38.77 13.66 11.39
CA LEU A 181 -40.13 14.18 11.38
C LEU A 181 -41.04 13.31 12.27
N PRO A 182 -41.87 13.92 13.15
CA PRO A 182 -42.80 13.17 13.98
C PRO A 182 -43.75 12.33 13.11
N GLY A 183 -43.71 11.01 13.25
CA GLY A 183 -44.67 10.08 12.62
C GLY A 183 -44.20 9.39 11.35
N ALA A 184 -42.94 9.52 10.93
CA ALA A 184 -42.39 8.67 9.88
C ALA A 184 -42.23 7.22 10.41
N PRO A 185 -42.86 6.20 9.79
CA PRO A 185 -42.65 4.81 10.19
C PRO A 185 -41.24 4.38 9.81
N ILE A 186 -40.38 4.20 10.82
CA ILE A 186 -39.06 3.60 10.65
C ILE A 186 -39.29 2.09 10.48
N VAL A 187 -39.20 1.59 9.25
CA VAL A 187 -39.28 0.15 8.99
C VAL A 187 -37.90 -0.44 9.23
N ASN A 188 -37.62 -0.77 10.48
CA ASN A 188 -36.35 -1.38 10.85
C ASN A 188 -36.51 -2.90 10.95
N LYS A 189 -36.24 -3.59 9.83
CA LYS A 189 -36.39 -5.06 9.74
C LYS A 189 -35.43 -5.82 10.66
N LEU A 190 -34.33 -5.20 11.08
CA LEU A 190 -33.30 -5.81 11.91
C LEU A 190 -33.17 -5.16 13.30
N GLU A 191 -34.11 -4.31 13.72
CA GLU A 191 -33.98 -3.52 14.95
C GLU A 191 -33.62 -4.39 16.15
N LYS A 192 -34.41 -5.43 16.40
CA LYS A 192 -34.19 -6.36 17.51
C LYS A 192 -32.83 -7.07 17.42
N TYR A 193 -32.39 -7.41 16.21
CA TYR A 193 -31.14 -8.11 15.98
C TYR A 193 -29.94 -7.21 16.25
N VAL A 194 -29.95 -6.00 15.66
CA VAL A 194 -28.91 -5.00 15.84
C VAL A 194 -28.83 -4.55 17.30
N THR A 195 -29.96 -4.38 17.99
CA THR A 195 -29.99 -4.08 19.43
C THR A 195 -29.31 -5.19 20.24
N GLN A 196 -29.60 -6.47 19.96
CA GLN A 196 -28.94 -7.57 20.65
C GLN A 196 -27.43 -7.59 20.40
N LEU A 197 -26.99 -7.37 19.15
CA LEU A 197 -25.57 -7.30 18.81
C LEU A 197 -24.87 -6.17 19.57
N ILE A 198 -25.49 -4.99 19.67
CA ILE A 198 -24.97 -3.86 20.44
C ILE A 198 -24.89 -4.20 21.94
N GLU A 199 -25.89 -4.89 22.50
CA GLU A 199 -25.86 -5.36 23.89
C GLU A 199 -24.70 -6.34 24.13
N ASP A 200 -24.51 -7.31 23.23
CA ASP A 200 -23.45 -8.31 23.31
C ASP A 200 -22.04 -7.66 23.22
N LEU A 201 -21.87 -6.68 22.32
CA LEU A 201 -20.63 -5.90 22.20
C LEU A 201 -20.34 -5.07 23.46
N ASN A 202 -21.35 -4.38 24.01
CA ASN A 202 -21.19 -3.61 25.24
C ASN A 202 -20.88 -4.54 26.43
N PHE A 203 -21.50 -5.72 26.50
CA PHE A 203 -21.16 -6.71 27.51
C PHE A 203 -19.69 -7.15 27.40
N ALA A 204 -19.17 -7.35 26.17
CA ALA A 204 -17.76 -7.65 25.96
C ALA A 204 -16.82 -6.51 26.40
N VAL A 205 -17.20 -5.25 26.13
CA VAL A 205 -16.50 -4.05 26.63
C VAL A 205 -16.45 -4.04 28.16
N GLU A 206 -17.61 -4.16 28.82
CA GLU A 206 -17.72 -4.13 30.29
C GLU A 206 -16.94 -5.28 30.93
N LYS A 207 -17.04 -6.49 30.36
CA LYS A 207 -16.28 -7.66 30.82
C LYS A 207 -14.78 -7.40 30.75
N LYS A 208 -14.28 -6.80 29.67
CA LYS A 208 -12.86 -6.44 29.52
C LYS A 208 -12.42 -5.39 30.55
N ILE A 209 -13.24 -4.37 30.80
CA ILE A 209 -12.97 -3.32 31.80
C ILE A 209 -12.96 -3.88 33.23
N THR A 210 -13.93 -4.72 33.57
CA THR A 210 -14.14 -5.22 34.94
C THR A 210 -13.29 -6.43 35.31
N GLN A 211 -12.84 -7.22 34.33
CA GLN A 211 -11.99 -8.38 34.52
C GLN A 211 -10.68 -8.23 33.72
N PRO A 212 -9.73 -7.40 34.18
CA PRO A 212 -8.44 -7.20 33.51
C PRO A 212 -7.53 -8.44 33.55
N ASN A 213 -8.00 -9.61 34.00
CA ASN A 213 -7.26 -10.86 34.07
C ASN A 213 -6.92 -11.47 32.69
N ILE A 214 -7.33 -10.85 31.58
CA ILE A 214 -6.64 -11.03 30.31
C ILE A 214 -5.30 -10.29 30.48
N PRO A 215 -4.16 -11.00 30.54
CA PRO A 215 -2.88 -10.40 30.93
C PRO A 215 -2.70 -9.03 30.29
N ASP A 216 -2.39 -8.00 31.08
CA ASP A 216 -1.93 -6.68 30.58
C ASP A 216 -0.73 -6.82 29.62
N ASN A 217 -0.11 -8.01 29.61
CA ASN A 217 0.87 -8.47 28.64
C ASN A 217 0.28 -9.02 27.32
N ILE A 218 -0.93 -8.61 26.91
CA ILE A 218 -1.09 -8.34 25.46
C ILE A 218 -0.42 -7.00 25.25
N GLU A 219 0.91 -7.01 25.32
CA GLU A 219 1.68 -5.98 24.67
C GLU A 219 1.31 -6.08 23.19
N ILE A 220 0.36 -5.24 22.77
CA ILE A 220 0.15 -4.92 21.35
C ILE A 220 1.40 -4.14 20.95
N ARG A 221 2.50 -4.87 20.81
CA ARG A 221 3.73 -4.39 20.24
C ARG A 221 3.51 -4.44 18.73
N SER A 222 3.86 -3.35 18.04
CA SER A 222 4.35 -3.52 16.69
C SER A 222 5.40 -4.63 16.76
N ALA A 223 5.22 -5.70 15.99
CA ALA A 223 6.21 -6.76 15.98
C ALA A 223 7.53 -6.18 15.49
N ASN A 224 8.43 -5.88 16.42
CA ASN A 224 9.75 -5.34 16.08
C ASN A 224 10.66 -6.45 15.54
N SER A 225 10.28 -7.72 15.71
CA SER A 225 10.96 -8.87 15.14
C SER A 225 10.00 -10.02 14.81
N LEU A 226 10.33 -10.78 13.77
CA LEU A 226 9.61 -11.99 13.36
C LEU A 226 9.56 -13.06 14.46
N ILE A 227 10.57 -13.10 15.33
CA ILE A 227 10.66 -14.05 16.47
C ILE A 227 9.55 -13.76 17.49
N ASP A 228 9.17 -12.50 17.68
CA ASP A 228 8.10 -12.12 18.59
C ASP A 228 6.72 -12.53 18.06
N LEU A 229 6.53 -12.53 16.73
CA LEU A 229 5.30 -13.03 16.08
C LEU A 229 5.17 -14.55 16.22
N ILE A 230 6.25 -15.29 16.00
CA ILE A 230 6.25 -16.76 16.09
C ILE A 230 5.93 -17.24 17.50
N LYS A 231 6.37 -16.51 18.52
CA LYS A 231 6.19 -16.88 19.93
C LYS A 231 4.82 -16.48 20.51
N ASN A 232 4.06 -15.63 19.83
CA ASN A 232 2.77 -15.14 20.31
C ASN A 232 1.69 -15.43 19.26
N PRO A 233 0.92 -16.53 19.40
CA PRO A 233 -0.13 -16.84 18.43
C PRO A 233 -1.14 -15.70 18.38
N PHE A 234 -1.47 -15.26 17.16
CA PHE A 234 -2.49 -14.24 16.93
C PHE A 234 -3.82 -14.72 17.53
N LYS A 235 -4.51 -13.81 18.21
CA LYS A 235 -5.89 -14.02 18.68
C LYS A 235 -6.80 -13.10 17.89
N THR A 236 -7.90 -13.64 17.41
CA THR A 236 -8.94 -12.86 16.74
C THR A 236 -9.80 -12.11 17.77
N LEU A 237 -10.57 -11.10 17.34
CA LEU A 237 -11.58 -10.48 18.20
C LEU A 237 -12.65 -11.49 18.62
N GLU A 238 -12.98 -12.45 17.76
CA GLU A 238 -13.86 -13.57 18.09
C GLU A 238 -13.29 -14.42 19.23
N ASP A 239 -11.99 -14.76 19.20
CA ASP A 239 -11.34 -15.49 20.31
C ASP A 239 -11.35 -14.70 21.63
N LEU A 240 -11.26 -13.37 21.53
CA LEU A 240 -11.19 -12.47 22.68
C LEU A 240 -12.57 -12.20 23.29
N THR A 241 -13.60 -12.09 22.46
CA THR A 241 -14.94 -11.65 22.87
C THR A 241 -15.97 -12.78 22.93
N GLY A 242 -15.77 -13.83 22.13
CA GLY A 242 -16.75 -14.89 21.86
C GLY A 242 -17.84 -14.49 20.87
N ILE A 243 -17.77 -13.31 20.26
CA ILE A 243 -18.74 -12.82 19.27
C ILE A 243 -18.25 -13.25 17.89
N SER A 244 -19.01 -14.10 17.23
CA SER A 244 -18.63 -14.59 15.90
C SER A 244 -18.81 -13.51 14.84
N HIS A 245 -17.87 -13.44 13.89
CA HIS A 245 -17.98 -12.56 12.72
C HIS A 245 -19.30 -12.79 11.95
N GLU A 246 -19.80 -14.03 11.90
CA GLU A 246 -21.08 -14.36 11.25
C GLU A 246 -22.30 -13.72 11.93
N THR A 247 -22.14 -13.16 13.14
CA THR A 247 -23.18 -12.42 13.86
C THR A 247 -23.33 -10.98 13.33
N PHE A 248 -22.40 -10.48 12.53
CA PHE A 248 -22.49 -9.14 11.98
C PHE A 248 -23.33 -9.16 10.71
N PRO A 249 -24.41 -8.36 10.62
CA PRO A 249 -25.23 -8.29 9.42
C PRO A 249 -24.47 -7.55 8.31
N GLU A 250 -24.75 -7.91 7.06
CA GLU A 250 -24.21 -7.17 5.92
C GLU A 250 -24.72 -5.73 5.95
N HIS A 251 -23.87 -4.76 5.59
CA HIS A 251 -24.24 -3.34 5.65
C HIS A 251 -25.48 -3.01 4.81
N ILE A 252 -25.74 -3.76 3.73
CA ILE A 252 -26.92 -3.60 2.87
C ILE A 252 -28.24 -3.94 3.56
N ASP A 253 -28.20 -4.71 4.65
CA ASP A 253 -29.38 -5.12 5.41
C ASP A 253 -29.71 -4.15 6.56
N MET A 254 -28.80 -3.24 6.87
CA MET A 254 -28.94 -2.22 7.91
C MET A 254 -29.21 -0.84 7.31
N ASP A 255 -29.96 -0.01 8.04
CA ASP A 255 -30.05 1.40 7.72
C ASP A 255 -28.80 2.19 8.21
N GLY A 256 -28.67 3.43 7.76
CA GLY A 256 -27.53 4.27 8.11
C GLY A 256 -27.40 4.60 9.60
N ILE A 257 -28.48 4.51 10.39
CA ILE A 257 -28.45 4.71 11.84
C ILE A 257 -27.91 3.44 12.52
N GLN A 258 -28.39 2.28 12.10
CA GLN A 258 -27.92 0.99 12.60
C GLN A 258 -26.43 0.78 12.34
N ILE A 259 -25.95 1.08 11.13
CA ILE A 259 -24.52 0.96 10.79
C ILE A 259 -23.68 1.81 11.74
N ARG A 260 -24.09 3.07 11.99
CA ARG A 260 -23.38 3.98 12.90
C ARG A 260 -23.37 3.50 14.35
N GLU A 261 -24.49 2.99 14.85
CA GLU A 261 -24.56 2.46 16.22
C GLU A 261 -23.70 1.22 16.42
N VAL A 262 -23.70 0.29 15.45
CA VAL A 262 -22.82 -0.89 15.49
C VAL A 262 -21.35 -0.47 15.38
N LEU A 263 -21.00 0.35 14.39
CA LEU A 263 -19.64 0.89 14.19
C LEU A 263 -19.13 1.59 15.46
N LYS A 264 -19.93 2.47 16.05
CA LYS A 264 -19.58 3.16 17.31
C LYS A 264 -19.30 2.17 18.44
N THR A 265 -20.11 1.13 18.58
CA THR A 265 -19.95 0.13 19.64
C THR A 265 -18.72 -0.74 19.41
N MET A 266 -18.41 -1.06 18.15
CA MET A 266 -17.17 -1.74 17.79
C MET A 266 -15.92 -0.90 18.08
N LEU A 267 -15.93 0.40 17.80
CA LEU A 267 -14.79 1.28 18.14
C LEU A 267 -14.55 1.33 19.66
N LYS A 268 -15.62 1.36 20.48
CA LYS A 268 -15.51 1.22 21.94
C LYS A 268 -14.93 -0.12 22.37
N LEU A 269 -15.29 -1.19 21.69
CA LEU A 269 -14.70 -2.51 21.90
C LEU A 269 -13.20 -2.48 21.61
N LEU A 270 -12.79 -1.94 20.47
CA LEU A 270 -11.38 -1.81 20.10
C LEU A 270 -10.59 -0.97 21.13
N ASP A 271 -11.17 0.12 21.62
CA ASP A 271 -10.59 0.94 22.69
C ASP A 271 -10.39 0.15 23.99
N ALA A 272 -11.36 -0.69 24.38
CA ALA A 272 -11.23 -1.57 25.55
C ALA A 272 -10.07 -2.58 25.41
N TYR A 273 -9.69 -2.90 24.16
CA TYR A 273 -8.53 -3.71 23.82
C TYR A 273 -7.29 -2.90 23.42
N LYS A 274 -7.32 -1.56 23.51
CA LYS A 274 -6.22 -0.65 23.12
C LYS A 274 -5.82 -0.78 21.64
N LEU A 275 -6.80 -1.01 20.77
CA LEU A 275 -6.64 -1.09 19.32
C LEU A 275 -7.17 0.21 18.69
N LYS A 276 -6.34 0.88 17.88
CA LYS A 276 -6.73 2.09 17.15
C LYS A 276 -6.84 1.80 15.66
N LEU A 277 -7.92 2.27 15.04
CA LEU A 277 -8.10 2.26 13.59
C LEU A 277 -7.81 3.62 12.98
N TYR A 278 -7.28 3.60 11.77
CA TYR A 278 -7.00 4.79 10.99
C TYR A 278 -7.82 4.75 9.72
N TYR A 279 -8.83 5.62 9.64
CA TYR A 279 -9.65 5.78 8.44
C TYR A 279 -9.24 7.03 7.67
N PRO A 280 -9.25 6.99 6.32
CA PRO A 280 -9.26 8.21 5.52
C PRO A 280 -10.46 9.08 5.91
N LYS A 281 -10.27 10.41 5.96
CA LYS A 281 -11.31 11.36 6.39
C LYS A 281 -12.59 11.25 5.57
N ASP A 282 -12.45 11.00 4.28
CA ASP A 282 -13.56 10.95 3.33
C ASP A 282 -14.12 9.53 3.12
N LEU A 283 -13.69 8.54 3.91
CA LEU A 283 -14.19 7.17 3.79
C LEU A 283 -15.65 7.12 4.31
N PRO A 284 -16.62 6.69 3.48
CA PRO A 284 -18.01 6.57 3.94
C PRO A 284 -18.14 5.56 5.09
N PHE A 285 -19.06 5.81 6.01
CA PHE A 285 -19.22 5.00 7.23
C PHE A 285 -19.64 3.55 6.92
N GLU A 286 -20.35 3.30 5.82
CA GLU A 286 -20.67 1.94 5.36
C GLU A 286 -19.39 1.16 5.03
N TRP A 287 -18.41 1.84 4.44
CA TRP A 287 -17.11 1.26 4.13
C TRP A 287 -16.26 1.10 5.38
N LYS A 288 -16.32 2.06 6.32
CA LYS A 288 -15.68 1.90 7.64
C LYS A 288 -16.20 0.64 8.35
N TYR A 289 -17.51 0.40 8.33
CA TYR A 289 -18.11 -0.81 8.89
C TYR A 289 -17.63 -2.09 8.19
N GLN A 290 -17.55 -2.11 6.85
CA GLN A 290 -17.08 -3.29 6.11
C GLN A 290 -15.61 -3.67 6.36
N THR A 291 -14.80 -2.73 6.84
CA THR A 291 -13.37 -2.97 7.12
C THR A 291 -13.10 -3.52 8.52
N LEU A 292 -14.14 -3.63 9.36
CA LEU A 292 -14.08 -4.17 10.71
C LEU A 292 -14.27 -5.69 10.73
#